data_AF-A0A5K0ZZL0-F1
#
_entry.id   AF-A0A5K0ZZL0-F1
#
_cell.length_a   1.000
_cell.length_b   1.000
_cell.length_c   1.000
_cell.angle_alpha   90.00
_cell.angle_beta   90.00
_cell.angle_gamma   90.00
#
_symmetry.space_group_name_H-M   'P 1'
#
loop_
_entity.id
_entity.type
_entity.pdbx_description
1 polymer ?
#
loop_
_entity_poly.entity_id
_entity_poly.type
_entity_poly.pdbx_seq_one_letter_code
_entity_poly.pdbx_strand_id
1 'polypeptide(L)' 'AYLPSQTPSGLNELRKSELVSIRGDGQGERKQFERIYDYATYNDLGNPDKDIELLRPVLGGKERPYPRRCRTGRPPTKS' A
#
# COMPACT_ATOMS: atom_id res chain seq x y z
N ALA A 1 25.08 7.99 -8.73
CA ALA A 1 24.06 7.79 -7.67
C ALA A 1 24.72 8.01 -6.31
N TYR A 2 24.07 8.69 -5.36
CA TYR A 2 24.63 9.02 -4.04
C TYR A 2 24.00 8.17 -2.93
N LEU A 3 24.81 7.61 -2.05
CA LEU A 3 24.33 7.05 -0.77
C LEU A 3 23.65 8.17 0.06
N PRO A 4 22.76 7.84 0.99
CA PRO A 4 22.12 8.84 1.85
C PRO A 4 23.14 9.77 2.53
N SER A 5 24.25 9.21 3.05
CA SER A 5 25.35 9.94 3.70
C SER A 5 26.17 10.84 2.76
N GLN A 6 26.04 10.66 1.44
CA GLN A 6 26.77 11.42 0.41
C GLN A 6 25.86 12.41 -0.33
N THR A 7 24.61 12.58 0.12
CA THR A 7 23.69 13.55 -0.48
C THR A 7 24.21 14.97 -0.20
N PRO A 8 24.35 15.85 -1.23
CA PRO A 8 24.76 17.23 -1.02
C PRO A 8 23.84 17.94 -0.02
N SER A 9 24.41 18.76 0.87
CA SER A 9 23.69 19.38 1.97
C SER A 9 22.42 20.13 1.53
N GLY A 10 22.49 20.86 0.42
CA GLY A 10 21.36 21.59 -0.15
C GLY A 10 20.22 20.72 -0.72
N LEU A 11 20.44 19.41 -0.91
CA LEU A 11 19.45 18.47 -1.44
C LEU A 11 18.88 17.51 -0.38
N ASN A 12 19.39 17.56 0.85
CA ASN A 12 19.00 16.64 1.92
C ASN A 12 17.49 16.71 2.21
N GLU A 13 16.95 17.92 2.34
CA GLU A 13 15.52 18.09 2.64
C GLU A 13 14.63 17.71 1.47
N LEU A 14 15.04 18.00 0.22
CA LEU A 14 14.32 17.57 -0.98
C LEU A 14 14.29 16.04 -1.10
N ARG A 15 15.39 15.36 -0.78
CA ARG A 15 15.44 13.89 -0.77
C ARG A 15 14.49 13.31 0.28
N LYS A 16 14.46 13.89 1.48
CA LYS A 16 13.56 13.44 2.56
C LYS A 16 12.10 13.70 2.22
N SER A 17 11.77 14.89 1.70
CA SER A 17 10.39 15.26 1.37
C SER A 17 9.82 14.38 0.26
N GLU A 18 10.61 14.05 -0.76
CA GLU A 18 10.19 13.11 -1.81
C GLU A 18 9.92 11.71 -1.24
N LEU A 19 10.78 11.22 -0.33
CA LEU A 19 10.57 9.93 0.33
C LEU A 19 9.29 9.88 1.18
N VAL A 20 8.94 10.99 1.83
CA VAL A 20 7.68 11.11 2.59
C VAL A 20 6.49 11.16 1.62
N SER A 21 6.60 11.93 0.54
CA SER A 21 5.56 12.07 -0.50
C SER A 21 5.21 10.71 -1.12
N ILE A 22 6.20 9.92 -1.52
CA ILE A 22 5.97 8.60 -2.13
C ILE A 22 5.50 7.53 -1.13
N ARG A 23 5.65 7.75 0.18
CA ARG A 23 5.11 6.83 1.21
C ARG A 23 3.63 7.10 1.47
N GLY A 24 3.21 8.36 1.39
CA GLY A 24 1.86 8.79 1.72
C GLY A 24 1.53 8.67 3.22
N ASP A 25 0.25 8.72 3.54
CA ASP A 25 -0.30 8.79 4.91
C ASP A 25 -1.01 7.51 5.36
N GLY A 26 -1.02 6.46 4.53
CA GLY A 26 -1.72 5.21 4.80
C GLY A 26 -3.24 5.28 4.65
N GLN A 27 -3.79 6.36 4.11
CA GLN A 27 -5.23 6.58 3.98
C GLN A 27 -5.67 6.77 2.52
N GLY A 28 -6.97 6.90 2.27
CA GLY A 28 -7.58 7.12 0.95
C GLY A 28 -7.46 5.96 -0.05
N GLU A 29 -8.22 6.07 -1.13
CA GLU A 29 -8.17 5.18 -2.31
C GLU A 29 -7.14 5.69 -3.32
N ARG A 30 -6.32 4.77 -3.87
CA ARG A 30 -5.27 5.12 -4.82
C ARG A 30 -5.83 5.55 -6.18
N LYS A 31 -5.26 6.62 -6.73
CA LYS A 31 -5.59 7.14 -8.07
C LYS A 31 -4.49 6.83 -9.07
N GLN A 32 -4.84 6.79 -10.35
CA GLN A 32 -3.93 6.38 -11.44
C GLN A 32 -2.66 7.24 -11.53
N PHE A 33 -2.75 8.52 -11.17
CA PHE A 33 -1.64 9.47 -11.22
C PHE A 33 -0.80 9.50 -9.94
N GLU A 34 -1.22 8.82 -8.87
CA GLU A 34 -0.50 8.83 -7.59
C GLU A 34 0.74 7.94 -7.63
N ARG A 35 1.80 8.40 -6.97
CA ARG A 35 3.07 7.67 -6.80
C ARG A 35 3.27 7.24 -5.34
N ILE A 36 2.18 6.84 -4.69
CA ILE A 36 2.17 6.44 -3.28
C ILE A 36 2.32 4.92 -3.18
N TYR A 37 3.33 4.47 -2.46
CA TYR A 37 3.67 3.07 -2.24
C TYR A 37 3.48 2.71 -0.77
N ASP A 38 2.54 1.80 -0.52
CA ASP A 38 2.21 1.31 0.82
C ASP A 38 1.74 -0.16 0.72
N TYR A 39 1.57 -0.82 1.87
CA TYR A 39 1.36 -2.26 1.96
C TYR A 39 -0.04 -2.63 2.44
N ALA A 40 -0.56 -3.74 1.92
CA ALA A 40 -1.81 -4.36 2.37
C ALA A 40 -1.71 -5.89 2.33
N THR A 41 -2.64 -6.56 3.01
CA THR A 41 -2.85 -8.02 2.89
C THR A 41 -3.67 -8.34 1.64
N TYR A 42 -3.74 -9.63 1.29
CA TYR A 42 -4.63 -10.12 0.24
C TYR A 42 -6.02 -10.34 0.83
N ASN A 43 -6.75 -9.23 0.98
CA ASN A 43 -8.16 -9.19 1.36
C ASN A 43 -9.08 -8.83 0.18
N ASP A 44 -8.51 -8.79 -1.03
CA ASP A 44 -9.14 -8.28 -2.26
C ASP A 44 -9.30 -9.35 -3.35
N LEU A 45 -9.21 -10.63 -2.97
CA LEU A 45 -9.38 -11.77 -3.89
C LEU A 45 -10.82 -12.28 -4.00
N GLY A 46 -11.62 -12.11 -2.93
CA GLY A 46 -13.01 -12.54 -2.89
C GLY A 46 -13.98 -11.45 -3.36
N ASN A 47 -15.22 -11.85 -3.66
CA ASN A 47 -16.31 -10.91 -3.98
C ASN A 47 -17.65 -11.33 -3.34
N PRO A 48 -17.76 -11.31 -2.00
CA PRO A 48 -18.97 -11.71 -1.27
C PRO A 48 -20.20 -10.83 -1.56
N ASP A 49 -20.02 -9.56 -1.95
CA ASP A 49 -21.12 -8.67 -2.32
C ASP A 49 -21.88 -9.15 -3.57
N LYS A 50 -21.23 -9.93 -4.43
CA LYS A 50 -21.85 -10.54 -5.60
C LYS A 50 -22.49 -11.90 -5.27
N ASP A 51 -21.77 -12.74 -4.54
CA ASP A 51 -22.17 -14.09 -4.16
C ASP A 51 -21.31 -14.56 -2.97
N ILE A 52 -21.95 -15.12 -1.94
CA ILE A 52 -21.28 -15.62 -0.74
C ILE A 52 -20.29 -16.76 -1.06
N GLU A 53 -20.53 -17.54 -2.12
CA GLU A 53 -19.62 -18.60 -2.57
C GLU A 53 -18.29 -18.05 -3.12
N LEU A 54 -18.23 -16.75 -3.42
CA LEU A 54 -17.01 -16.05 -3.82
C LEU A 54 -16.23 -15.49 -2.63
N LEU A 55 -16.63 -15.80 -1.39
CA LEU A 55 -15.86 -15.44 -0.19
C LEU A 55 -14.49 -16.14 -0.23
N ARG A 56 -13.44 -15.39 0.05
CA ARG A 56 -12.07 -15.90 0.16
C ARG A 56 -11.46 -15.45 1.48
N PRO A 57 -10.68 -16.33 2.14
CA PRO A 57 -9.99 -15.96 3.37
C PRO A 57 -8.92 -14.92 3.08
N VAL A 58 -8.70 -14.02 4.04
CA VAL A 58 -7.60 -13.04 3.94
C VAL A 58 -6.26 -13.77 4.06
N LEU A 59 -5.33 -13.48 3.14
CA LEU A 59 -3.95 -13.97 3.23
C LEU A 59 -3.03 -12.85 3.71
N GLY A 60 -2.30 -13.13 4.77
CA GLY A 60 -1.48 -12.16 5.49
C GLY A 60 -1.99 -11.99 6.93
N GLY A 61 -1.17 -12.38 7.89
CA GLY A 61 -1.52 -12.40 9.32
C GLY A 61 -0.75 -13.51 10.03
N LYS A 62 -1.09 -13.79 11.29
CA LYS A 62 -0.48 -14.90 12.04
C LYS A 62 -1.02 -16.26 11.59
N GLU A 63 -2.33 -16.36 11.38
CA GLU A 63 -2.99 -17.62 11.02
C GLU A 63 -2.69 -18.07 9.59
N ARG A 64 -2.58 -17.10 8.66
CA ARG A 64 -2.28 -17.35 7.25
C ARG A 64 -1.15 -16.42 6.79
N PRO A 65 0.11 -16.70 7.17
CA PRO A 65 1.24 -15.88 6.78
C PRO A 65 1.35 -15.79 5.26
N TYR A 66 1.51 -14.56 4.76
CA TYR A 66 1.67 -14.30 3.33
C TYR A 66 2.38 -12.96 3.10
N PRO A 67 3.18 -12.83 2.04
CA PRO A 67 3.74 -11.54 1.64
C PRO A 67 2.66 -10.45 1.53
N ARG A 68 3.08 -9.20 1.74
CA ARG A 68 2.21 -8.05 1.51
C ARG A 68 2.19 -7.68 0.03
N ARG A 69 1.09 -7.05 -0.40
CA ARG A 69 0.90 -6.46 -1.73
C ARG A 69 0.86 -4.94 -1.65
N CYS A 70 0.87 -4.27 -2.80
CA CYS A 70 0.64 -2.82 -2.87
C CYS A 70 -0.78 -2.46 -2.41
N ARG A 71 -0.90 -1.50 -1.49
CA ARG A 71 -2.17 -0.97 -0.99
C ARG A 71 -2.93 -0.21 -2.08
N THR A 72 -4.21 -0.52 -2.22
CA THR A 72 -5.12 0.13 -3.19
C THR A 72 -6.11 1.08 -2.52
N GLY A 73 -6.45 0.85 -1.25
CA GLY A 73 -7.36 1.70 -0.49
C GLY A 73 -8.82 1.71 -0.97
N ARG A 74 -9.21 0.78 -1.85
CA ARG A 74 -10.62 0.57 -2.21
C ARG A 74 -11.44 0.25 -0.96
N PRO A 75 -12.72 0.67 -0.91
CA PRO A 75 -13.57 0.40 0.24
C PRO A 75 -13.76 -1.11 0.46
N PRO A 76 -14.02 -1.54 1.71
CA PRO A 76 -14.39 -2.91 1.99
C PRO A 76 -15.74 -3.27 1.34
N THR A 77 -16.00 -4.57 1.25
CA THR A 77 -17.29 -5.12 0.82
C THR A 77 -18.41 -4.68 1.78
N LYS A 78 -19.63 -4.55 1.27
CA LYS A 78 -20.78 -3.99 2.00
C LYS A 78 -21.23 -4.85 3.19
N SER A 79 -20.94 -6.15 3.14
CA SER A 79 -21.46 -7.20 4.04
C SER A 79 -22.95 -7.47 3.85
#